data_AF-A0A182K2S9-F1
#
_entry.id   AF-A0A182K2S9-F1
#
_cell.length_a   1.000
_cell.length_b   1.000
_cell.length_c   1.000
_cell.angle_alpha   90.00
_cell.angle_beta   90.00
_cell.angle_gamma   90.00
#
_symmetry.space_group_name_H-M   'P 1'
#
loop_
_entity.id
_entity.type
_entity.pdbx_description
1 polymer ?
#
loop_
_entity_poly.entity_id
_entity_poly.type
_entity_poly.pdbx_seq_one_letter_code
_entity_poly.pdbx_strand_id
1 'polypeptide(L)'
;MAMSVLRTFTRNMATAAKINNVVVVGGGLMGSGIAQVAAATGHNVTLVEMNDKLVEKAIGGIRKSLERVAKKQYKDDAAKGQQFIDGTLAKIGGATKPEVAVQGADLVVEAIVERMEIKHQLFGKLDEAAPAHTIFASNTSSLSIAEIGSVTKRQDRFGGLHFFNPVPVMKLLEIIRTDQTSDETFQALQGFGQRLGKACITCKDTPGFVVNRLLVPYMAEAIRLLERGDASGRDIDTAMKLGAGYPMGPIELIDYVGLDTTNNILQGWHEKFPDNPLFVPIKTLQQLVSEGKLGVKIFSELCVAMATINIKHVTIIGGGVMGSGIAMISAANGYRVTVVEVSEDALGRAKRQVEKDLRRMAQHVSKGNEQAEDKFYTDTTARLAYSVNLKEVVAATDLVIEAIVENLQQKQTLFQLLDQVAPAHTILTSNTSSLSIAEIGTNAGRKDRIGGLHFFNPVPMMKLIEVVRTNETSDRTHEMLLAFGKSLRKTCITCRDVPGFVVNRLLFPVIHEALGMVERGDATHRDIDIAMKLGLGHPMGPFELMDIVGLDTVGAILHERHARNPEDETAKPSVLLETMVRDKKLGVKSGEGFYNYK
;
A
#
# COMPACT_ATOMS: atom_id res chain seq x y z
N MET A 1 -12.56 -36.72 -0.86
CA MET A 1 -13.18 -35.46 -0.39
C MET A 1 -13.02 -34.29 -1.38
N ALA A 2 -11.89 -34.11 -2.07
CA ALA A 2 -11.72 -33.01 -3.04
C ALA A 2 -12.70 -33.03 -4.25
N MET A 3 -13.09 -34.21 -4.74
CA MET A 3 -14.07 -34.33 -5.84
C MET A 3 -15.52 -34.05 -5.44
N SER A 4 -15.89 -34.16 -4.15
CA SER A 4 -17.26 -33.81 -3.73
C SER A 4 -17.40 -32.30 -3.56
N VAL A 5 -16.37 -31.60 -3.10
CA VAL A 5 -16.35 -30.14 -2.97
C VAL A 5 -16.44 -29.44 -4.33
N LEU A 6 -15.74 -29.93 -5.36
CA LEU A 6 -15.85 -29.41 -6.73
C LEU A 6 -17.23 -29.64 -7.37
N ARG A 7 -17.92 -30.74 -7.03
CA ARG A 7 -19.30 -31.03 -7.49
C ARG A 7 -20.35 -30.16 -6.79
N THR A 8 -20.11 -29.72 -5.55
CA THR A 8 -21.01 -28.81 -4.84
C THR A 8 -20.89 -27.37 -5.36
N PHE A 9 -19.67 -26.91 -5.69
CA PHE A 9 -19.44 -25.58 -6.26
C PHE A 9 -20.03 -25.41 -7.67
N THR A 10 -19.96 -26.44 -8.52
CA THR A 10 -20.48 -26.39 -9.89
C THR A 10 -22.01 -26.53 -9.97
N ARG A 11 -22.67 -27.16 -8.99
CA ARG A 11 -24.14 -27.23 -8.93
C ARG A 11 -24.79 -25.93 -8.46
N ASN A 12 -24.18 -25.17 -7.54
CA ASN A 12 -24.77 -23.92 -7.04
C ASN A 12 -24.72 -22.76 -8.04
N MET A 13 -23.72 -22.71 -8.94
CA MET A 13 -23.70 -21.65 -9.97
C MET A 13 -24.79 -21.81 -11.04
N ALA A 14 -25.30 -23.03 -11.25
CA ALA A 14 -26.37 -23.29 -12.23
C ALA A 14 -27.75 -22.79 -11.76
N THR A 15 -27.89 -22.46 -10.47
CA THR A 15 -29.15 -21.99 -9.84
C THR A 15 -29.15 -20.52 -9.45
N ALA A 16 -28.04 -19.79 -9.61
CA ALA A 16 -28.00 -18.36 -9.31
C ALA A 16 -28.95 -17.59 -10.26
N ALA A 17 -29.81 -16.72 -9.68
CA ALA A 17 -30.77 -15.93 -10.42
C ALA A 17 -30.07 -15.13 -11.55
N LYS A 18 -30.51 -15.34 -12.79
CA LYS A 18 -29.87 -14.75 -13.96
C LYS A 18 -30.25 -13.27 -14.08
N ILE A 19 -29.35 -12.38 -13.65
CA ILE A 19 -29.49 -10.93 -13.82
C ILE A 19 -29.30 -10.57 -15.30
N ASN A 20 -30.36 -10.10 -15.97
CA ASN A 20 -30.32 -9.62 -17.35
C ASN A 20 -30.70 -8.13 -17.45
N ASN A 21 -31.68 -7.69 -16.66
CA ASN A 21 -32.15 -6.31 -16.64
C ASN A 21 -31.61 -5.58 -15.41
N VAL A 22 -30.80 -4.53 -15.65
CA VAL A 22 -30.12 -3.76 -14.60
C VAL A 22 -30.63 -2.33 -14.62
N VAL A 23 -31.09 -1.84 -13.48
CA VAL A 23 -31.40 -0.42 -13.29
C VAL A 23 -30.23 0.23 -12.56
N VAL A 24 -29.70 1.32 -13.10
CA VAL A 24 -28.66 2.12 -12.43
C VAL A 24 -29.27 3.46 -12.05
N VAL A 25 -29.30 3.78 -10.76
CA VAL A 25 -29.87 5.03 -10.25
C VAL A 25 -28.76 6.02 -9.95
N GLY A 26 -28.75 7.14 -10.68
CA GLY A 26 -27.68 8.14 -10.67
C GLY A 26 -26.78 8.02 -11.90
N GLY A 27 -26.75 9.06 -12.73
CA GLY A 27 -25.98 9.18 -13.97
C GLY A 27 -24.66 9.93 -13.80
N GLY A 28 -24.18 10.10 -12.56
CA GLY A 28 -22.86 10.66 -12.26
C GLY A 28 -21.70 9.81 -12.81
N LEU A 29 -20.47 10.15 -12.39
CA LEU A 29 -19.25 9.47 -12.86
C LEU A 29 -19.31 7.95 -12.66
N MET A 30 -19.69 7.51 -11.45
CA MET A 30 -19.76 6.09 -11.10
C MET A 30 -20.91 5.39 -11.82
N GLY A 31 -22.13 5.89 -11.68
CA GLY A 31 -23.31 5.25 -12.28
C GLY A 31 -23.25 5.18 -13.81
N SER A 32 -22.75 6.22 -14.49
CA SER A 32 -22.49 6.15 -15.93
C SER A 32 -21.49 5.05 -16.28
N GLY A 33 -20.43 4.90 -15.50
CA GLY A 33 -19.43 3.84 -15.70
C GLY A 33 -19.98 2.44 -15.44
N ILE A 34 -20.82 2.27 -14.42
CA ILE A 34 -21.51 1.01 -14.11
C ILE A 34 -22.46 0.64 -15.25
N ALA A 35 -23.29 1.58 -15.68
CA ALA A 35 -24.21 1.39 -16.81
C ALA A 35 -23.47 1.01 -18.10
N GLN A 36 -22.36 1.69 -18.39
CA GLN A 36 -21.51 1.37 -19.54
C GLN A 36 -20.99 -0.08 -19.51
N VAL A 37 -20.43 -0.52 -18.38
CA VAL A 37 -19.84 -1.88 -18.27
C VAL A 37 -20.93 -2.96 -18.28
N ALA A 38 -22.05 -2.72 -17.62
CA ALA A 38 -23.19 -3.64 -17.66
C ALA A 38 -23.73 -3.82 -19.09
N ALA A 39 -23.94 -2.72 -19.82
CA ALA A 39 -24.41 -2.76 -21.19
C ALA A 39 -23.40 -3.42 -22.16
N ALA A 40 -22.11 -3.11 -22.01
CA ALA A 40 -21.05 -3.66 -22.85
C ALA A 40 -20.89 -5.19 -22.72
N THR A 41 -21.41 -5.76 -21.64
CA THR A 41 -21.41 -7.21 -21.37
C THR A 41 -22.77 -7.86 -21.63
N GLY A 42 -23.68 -7.15 -22.32
CA GLY A 42 -24.92 -7.70 -22.86
C GLY A 42 -26.16 -7.53 -21.97
N HIS A 43 -26.04 -6.90 -20.80
CA HIS A 43 -27.19 -6.62 -19.93
C HIS A 43 -28.04 -5.48 -20.53
N ASN A 44 -29.37 -5.54 -20.36
CA ASN A 44 -30.23 -4.41 -20.69
C ASN A 44 -30.19 -3.44 -19.50
N VAL A 45 -29.83 -2.19 -19.75
CA VAL A 45 -29.63 -1.19 -18.70
C VAL A 45 -30.66 -0.08 -18.81
N THR A 46 -31.29 0.27 -17.69
CA THR A 46 -32.06 1.51 -17.57
C THR A 46 -31.33 2.45 -16.63
N LEU A 47 -30.86 3.58 -17.15
CA LEU A 47 -30.19 4.62 -16.38
C LEU A 47 -31.23 5.64 -15.91
N VAL A 48 -31.31 5.84 -14.59
CA VAL A 48 -32.27 6.74 -13.97
C VAL A 48 -31.58 8.02 -13.51
N GLU A 49 -32.12 9.16 -13.89
CA GLU A 49 -31.67 10.50 -13.48
C GLU A 49 -32.87 11.41 -13.15
N MET A 50 -32.62 12.55 -12.49
CA MET A 50 -33.72 13.40 -12.01
C MET A 50 -34.56 14.05 -13.13
N ASN A 51 -34.00 14.20 -14.34
CA ASN A 51 -34.68 14.77 -15.50
C ASN A 51 -34.01 14.33 -16.80
N ASP A 52 -34.72 14.50 -17.92
CA ASP A 52 -34.26 14.03 -19.24
C ASP A 52 -32.93 14.68 -19.68
N LYS A 53 -32.68 15.94 -19.31
CA LYS A 53 -31.40 16.61 -19.63
C LYS A 53 -30.22 15.93 -18.95
N LEU A 54 -30.39 15.45 -17.72
CA LEU A 54 -29.36 14.71 -16.99
C LEU A 54 -29.19 13.29 -17.54
N VAL A 55 -30.27 12.62 -17.94
CA VAL A 55 -30.23 11.34 -18.67
C VAL A 55 -29.41 11.49 -19.95
N GLU A 56 -29.73 12.48 -20.79
CA GLU A 56 -29.02 12.76 -22.05
C GLU A 56 -27.54 13.06 -21.81
N LYS A 57 -27.23 13.87 -20.77
CA LYS A 57 -25.86 14.19 -20.38
C LYS A 57 -25.08 12.93 -19.98
N ALA A 58 -25.68 12.05 -19.19
CA ALA A 58 -25.04 10.82 -18.73
C ALA A 58 -24.79 9.85 -19.91
N ILE A 59 -25.79 9.62 -20.77
CA ILE A 59 -25.64 8.80 -21.99
C ILE A 59 -24.60 9.40 -22.94
N GLY A 60 -24.56 10.72 -23.09
CA GLY A 60 -23.52 11.42 -23.85
C GLY A 60 -22.12 11.23 -23.27
N GLY A 61 -21.99 11.22 -21.94
CA GLY A 61 -20.75 10.88 -21.23
C GLY A 61 -20.31 9.43 -21.48
N ILE A 62 -21.25 8.48 -21.43
CA ILE A 62 -21.02 7.07 -21.75
C ILE A 62 -20.54 6.92 -23.19
N ARG A 63 -21.16 7.58 -24.17
CA ARG A 63 -20.72 7.57 -25.58
C ARG A 63 -19.26 8.02 -25.71
N LYS A 64 -18.88 9.16 -25.13
CA LYS A 64 -17.50 9.67 -25.15
C LYS A 64 -16.51 8.70 -24.49
N SER A 65 -16.94 8.04 -23.42
CA SER A 65 -16.15 7.00 -22.75
C SER A 65 -15.94 5.78 -23.65
N LEU A 66 -17.01 5.28 -24.28
CA LEU A 66 -16.96 4.16 -25.23
C LEU A 66 -16.08 4.48 -26.44
N GLU A 67 -16.14 5.70 -26.99
CA GLU A 67 -15.23 6.14 -28.06
C GLU A 67 -13.76 6.04 -27.66
N ARG A 68 -13.40 6.42 -26.43
CA ARG A 68 -12.03 6.29 -25.92
C ARG A 68 -11.62 4.83 -25.74
N VAL A 69 -12.52 3.99 -25.23
CA VAL A 69 -12.29 2.54 -25.08
C VAL A 69 -12.11 1.88 -26.45
N ALA A 70 -12.99 2.20 -27.40
CA ALA A 70 -12.96 1.64 -28.75
C ALA A 70 -11.68 2.03 -29.50
N LYS A 71 -11.25 3.30 -29.40
CA LYS A 71 -9.97 3.76 -29.92
C LYS A 71 -8.76 3.02 -29.33
N LYS A 72 -8.88 2.48 -28.11
CA LYS A 72 -7.79 1.71 -27.47
C LYS A 72 -7.84 0.22 -27.81
N GLN A 73 -9.02 -0.37 -27.86
CA GLN A 73 -9.21 -1.82 -28.04
C GLN A 73 -9.33 -2.25 -29.51
N TYR A 74 -9.87 -1.41 -30.38
CA TYR A 74 -10.12 -1.69 -31.80
C TYR A 74 -9.34 -0.76 -32.73
N LYS A 75 -8.06 -0.52 -32.40
CA LYS A 75 -7.18 0.41 -33.13
C LYS A 75 -7.08 0.10 -34.62
N ASP A 76 -7.09 -1.18 -34.96
CA ASP A 76 -6.87 -1.69 -36.32
C ASP A 76 -8.19 -1.98 -37.06
N ASP A 77 -9.33 -1.74 -36.41
CA ASP A 77 -10.66 -2.07 -36.96
C ASP A 77 -11.72 -1.09 -36.46
N ALA A 78 -11.77 0.09 -37.09
CA ALA A 78 -12.71 1.15 -36.73
C ALA A 78 -14.18 0.72 -36.90
N ALA A 79 -14.47 -0.19 -37.83
CA ALA A 79 -15.83 -0.70 -38.05
C ALA A 79 -16.30 -1.55 -36.86
N LYS A 80 -15.45 -2.46 -36.34
CA LYS A 80 -15.74 -3.18 -35.09
C LYS A 80 -15.84 -2.24 -33.90
N GLY A 81 -14.98 -1.21 -33.84
CA GLY A 81 -15.05 -0.18 -32.81
C GLY A 81 -16.41 0.53 -32.79
N GLN A 82 -16.92 0.93 -33.95
CA GLN A 82 -18.24 1.56 -34.07
C GLN A 82 -19.38 0.59 -33.72
N GLN A 83 -19.31 -0.65 -34.19
CA GLN A 83 -20.29 -1.69 -33.86
C GLN A 83 -20.36 -1.96 -32.35
N PHE A 84 -19.22 -1.94 -31.66
CA PHE A 84 -19.16 -2.06 -30.20
C PHE A 84 -19.86 -0.88 -29.50
N ILE A 85 -19.62 0.34 -29.95
CA ILE A 85 -20.26 1.55 -29.40
C ILE A 85 -21.77 1.46 -29.58
N ASP A 86 -22.23 1.23 -30.81
CA ASP A 86 -23.66 1.23 -31.15
C ASP A 86 -24.40 0.07 -30.47
N GLY A 87 -23.79 -1.12 -30.46
CA GLY A 87 -24.34 -2.29 -29.77
C GLY A 87 -24.46 -2.08 -28.26
N THR A 88 -23.48 -1.40 -27.64
CA THR A 88 -23.54 -1.07 -26.20
C THR A 88 -24.61 -0.01 -25.92
N LEU A 89 -24.68 1.05 -26.72
CA LEU A 89 -25.66 2.12 -26.52
C LEU A 89 -27.10 1.64 -26.75
N ALA A 90 -27.32 0.72 -27.70
CA ALA A 90 -28.63 0.11 -27.93
C ALA A 90 -29.18 -0.66 -26.71
N LYS A 91 -28.31 -1.02 -25.77
CA LYS A 91 -28.69 -1.67 -24.50
C LYS A 91 -28.98 -0.70 -23.37
N ILE A 92 -28.80 0.62 -23.57
CA ILE A 92 -28.98 1.63 -22.52
C ILE A 92 -30.23 2.46 -22.84
N GLY A 93 -31.27 2.30 -22.01
CA GLY A 93 -32.43 3.17 -21.95
C GLY A 93 -32.28 4.23 -20.85
N GLY A 94 -32.99 5.35 -21.00
CA GLY A 94 -33.06 6.41 -20.00
C GLY A 94 -34.43 6.49 -19.34
N ALA A 95 -34.48 6.83 -18.05
CA ALA A 95 -35.72 7.06 -17.32
C ALA A 95 -35.57 8.17 -16.27
N THR A 96 -36.68 8.79 -15.89
CA THR A 96 -36.71 9.85 -14.86
C THR A 96 -37.46 9.47 -13.59
N LYS A 97 -38.20 8.35 -13.63
CA LYS A 97 -38.98 7.83 -12.50
C LYS A 97 -38.43 6.48 -12.05
N PRO A 98 -37.69 6.42 -10.92
CA PRO A 98 -37.08 5.18 -10.46
C PRO A 98 -38.12 4.07 -10.20
N GLU A 99 -39.28 4.40 -9.63
CA GLU A 99 -40.37 3.47 -9.35
C GLU A 99 -40.95 2.78 -10.59
N VAL A 100 -40.91 3.44 -11.76
CA VAL A 100 -41.34 2.83 -13.03
C VAL A 100 -40.21 1.98 -13.62
N ALA A 101 -38.98 2.48 -13.55
CA ALA A 101 -37.81 1.79 -14.11
C ALA A 101 -37.56 0.41 -13.47
N VAL A 102 -37.90 0.23 -12.20
CA VAL A 102 -37.64 -1.02 -11.47
C VAL A 102 -38.66 -2.15 -11.71
N GLN A 103 -39.78 -1.90 -12.38
CA GLN A 103 -40.87 -2.89 -12.53
C GLN A 103 -40.48 -4.17 -13.29
N GLY A 104 -39.38 -4.14 -14.06
CA GLY A 104 -38.82 -5.30 -14.76
C GLY A 104 -37.36 -5.59 -14.40
N ALA A 105 -36.86 -5.01 -13.32
CA ALA A 105 -35.45 -5.10 -12.93
C ALA A 105 -35.14 -6.41 -12.22
N ASP A 106 -34.02 -7.04 -12.59
CA ASP A 106 -33.44 -8.14 -11.84
C ASP A 106 -32.48 -7.61 -10.75
N LEU A 107 -31.77 -6.52 -11.08
CA LEU A 107 -30.82 -5.84 -10.20
C LEU A 107 -31.00 -4.33 -10.28
N VAL A 108 -31.01 -3.66 -9.14
CA VAL A 108 -30.85 -2.20 -9.03
C VAL A 108 -29.50 -1.88 -8.42
N VAL A 109 -28.72 -1.01 -9.05
CA VAL A 109 -27.46 -0.47 -8.52
C VAL A 109 -27.61 1.02 -8.29
N GLU A 110 -27.57 1.41 -7.03
CA GLU A 110 -27.65 2.80 -6.59
C GLU A 110 -26.25 3.46 -6.58
N ALA A 111 -26.13 4.61 -7.24
CA ALA A 111 -24.92 5.43 -7.32
C ALA A 111 -25.27 6.94 -7.30
N ILE A 112 -26.10 7.33 -6.34
CA ILE A 112 -26.49 8.72 -6.04
C ILE A 112 -25.58 9.32 -4.95
N VAL A 113 -25.91 10.55 -4.53
CA VAL A 113 -25.17 11.29 -3.49
C VAL A 113 -25.02 10.48 -2.19
N GLU A 114 -23.88 10.63 -1.53
CA GLU A 114 -23.48 9.86 -0.36
C GLU A 114 -24.14 10.38 0.93
N ARG A 115 -25.48 10.32 0.99
CA ARG A 115 -26.28 10.74 2.16
C ARG A 115 -27.31 9.68 2.54
N MET A 116 -27.31 9.27 3.81
CA MET A 116 -28.17 8.19 4.31
C MET A 116 -29.65 8.49 4.10
N GLU A 117 -30.12 9.69 4.48
CA GLU A 117 -31.54 10.07 4.35
C GLU A 117 -32.05 9.95 2.91
N ILE A 118 -31.23 10.36 1.93
CA ILE A 118 -31.61 10.33 0.51
C ILE A 118 -31.65 8.90 0.00
N LYS A 119 -30.68 8.06 0.39
CA LYS A 119 -30.66 6.63 0.04
C LYS A 119 -31.84 5.89 0.67
N HIS A 120 -32.20 6.18 1.92
CA HIS A 120 -33.38 5.62 2.57
C HIS A 120 -34.68 5.99 1.83
N GLN A 121 -34.86 7.26 1.48
CA GLN A 121 -36.03 7.70 0.70
C GLN A 121 -36.12 6.99 -0.65
N LEU A 122 -34.98 6.81 -1.34
CA LEU A 122 -34.93 6.09 -2.60
C LEU A 122 -35.29 4.62 -2.42
N PHE A 123 -34.59 3.90 -1.55
CA PHE A 123 -34.79 2.46 -1.38
C PHE A 123 -36.17 2.11 -0.81
N GLY A 124 -36.76 2.94 0.05
CA GLY A 124 -38.14 2.76 0.50
C GLY A 124 -39.14 2.80 -0.66
N LYS A 125 -39.02 3.79 -1.56
CA LYS A 125 -39.87 3.88 -2.76
C LYS A 125 -39.64 2.72 -3.72
N LEU A 126 -38.38 2.32 -3.90
CA LEU A 126 -38.03 1.21 -4.79
C LEU A 126 -38.57 -0.12 -4.25
N ASP A 127 -38.54 -0.34 -2.94
CA ASP A 127 -38.99 -1.60 -2.32
C ASP A 127 -40.48 -1.87 -2.56
N GLU A 128 -41.29 -0.80 -2.56
CA GLU A 128 -42.73 -0.86 -2.87
C GLU A 128 -43.03 -1.16 -4.35
N ALA A 129 -42.19 -0.67 -5.26
CA ALA A 129 -42.43 -0.74 -6.70
C ALA A 129 -41.73 -1.93 -7.40
N ALA A 130 -40.62 -2.41 -6.84
CA ALA A 130 -39.81 -3.44 -7.47
C ALA A 130 -40.44 -4.85 -7.29
N PRO A 131 -40.40 -5.71 -8.34
CA PRO A 131 -40.79 -7.11 -8.25
C PRO A 131 -40.15 -7.83 -7.06
N ALA A 132 -40.83 -8.83 -6.51
CA ALA A 132 -40.35 -9.54 -5.32
C ALA A 132 -38.93 -10.14 -5.47
N HIS A 133 -38.55 -10.54 -6.70
CA HIS A 133 -37.25 -11.15 -6.99
C HIS A 133 -36.10 -10.16 -7.14
N THR A 134 -36.37 -8.86 -7.31
CA THR A 134 -35.34 -7.86 -7.59
C THR A 134 -34.34 -7.74 -6.45
N ILE A 135 -33.06 -7.78 -6.80
CA ILE A 135 -31.93 -7.54 -5.89
C ILE A 135 -31.60 -6.06 -5.87
N PHE A 136 -31.34 -5.52 -4.69
CA PHE A 136 -30.86 -4.15 -4.49
C PHE A 136 -29.38 -4.15 -4.10
N ALA A 137 -28.62 -3.27 -4.74
CA ALA A 137 -27.22 -3.03 -4.41
C ALA A 137 -26.92 -1.53 -4.34
N SER A 138 -26.07 -1.14 -3.39
CA SER A 138 -25.49 0.21 -3.35
C SER A 138 -24.02 0.18 -3.77
N ASN A 139 -23.59 1.19 -4.52
CA ASN A 139 -22.19 1.49 -4.84
C ASN A 139 -21.53 2.42 -3.80
N THR A 140 -22.16 2.68 -2.65
CA THR A 140 -21.57 3.49 -1.57
C THR A 140 -20.13 3.06 -1.28
N SER A 141 -19.29 4.02 -0.90
CA SER A 141 -17.86 3.78 -0.60
C SER A 141 -17.56 3.83 0.90
N SER A 142 -18.54 4.28 1.71
CA SER A 142 -18.31 4.65 3.10
C SER A 142 -19.48 4.37 4.06
N LEU A 143 -20.72 4.31 3.55
CA LEU A 143 -21.91 4.06 4.36
C LEU A 143 -22.15 2.56 4.55
N SER A 144 -22.76 2.20 5.67
CA SER A 144 -23.13 0.81 5.95
C SER A 144 -24.23 0.35 4.99
N ILE A 145 -23.97 -0.77 4.31
CA ILE A 145 -24.93 -1.45 3.45
C ILE A 145 -26.14 -1.94 4.25
N ALA A 146 -25.92 -2.47 5.45
CA ALA A 146 -26.97 -2.91 6.35
C ALA A 146 -27.88 -1.74 6.77
N GLU A 147 -27.30 -0.58 7.09
CA GLU A 147 -28.05 0.62 7.44
C GLU A 147 -28.86 1.15 6.24
N ILE A 148 -28.28 1.18 5.04
CA ILE A 148 -29.01 1.57 3.82
C ILE A 148 -30.19 0.62 3.56
N GLY A 149 -29.97 -0.69 3.68
CA GLY A 149 -30.98 -1.72 3.42
C GLY A 149 -32.07 -1.82 4.50
N SER A 150 -31.87 -1.21 5.67
CA SER A 150 -32.76 -1.34 6.83
C SER A 150 -34.19 -0.88 6.60
N VAL A 151 -34.40 0.04 5.66
CA VAL A 151 -35.73 0.58 5.29
C VAL A 151 -36.50 -0.29 4.30
N THR A 152 -35.92 -1.41 3.86
CA THR A 152 -36.52 -2.31 2.88
C THR A 152 -37.01 -3.60 3.54
N LYS A 153 -38.01 -4.24 2.94
CA LYS A 153 -38.54 -5.57 3.34
C LYS A 153 -37.74 -6.73 2.73
N ARG A 154 -36.70 -6.45 1.94
CA ARG A 154 -35.91 -7.42 1.16
C ARG A 154 -34.43 -7.42 1.53
N GLN A 155 -34.13 -7.30 2.82
CA GLN A 155 -32.75 -7.30 3.33
C GLN A 155 -31.97 -8.56 2.91
N ASP A 156 -32.67 -9.69 2.71
CA ASP A 156 -32.10 -10.92 2.18
C ASP A 156 -31.65 -10.84 0.72
N ARG A 157 -32.21 -9.89 -0.04
CA ARG A 157 -31.89 -9.53 -1.43
C ARG A 157 -31.24 -8.14 -1.54
N PHE A 158 -30.54 -7.72 -0.49
CA PHE A 158 -29.80 -6.46 -0.44
C PHE A 158 -28.30 -6.73 -0.24
N GLY A 159 -27.43 -6.02 -0.96
CA GLY A 159 -25.98 -6.11 -0.80
C GLY A 159 -25.24 -4.86 -1.26
N GLY A 160 -23.91 -4.91 -1.28
CA GLY A 160 -23.08 -3.85 -1.86
C GLY A 160 -22.36 -4.31 -3.13
N LEU A 161 -22.25 -3.40 -4.09
CA LEU A 161 -21.43 -3.55 -5.30
C LEU A 161 -20.57 -2.29 -5.43
N HIS A 162 -19.43 -2.27 -4.74
CA HIS A 162 -18.55 -1.11 -4.73
C HIS A 162 -17.53 -1.20 -5.88
N PHE A 163 -17.79 -0.40 -6.92
CA PHE A 163 -16.92 -0.23 -8.08
C PHE A 163 -15.89 0.86 -7.84
N PHE A 164 -14.76 0.77 -8.56
CA PHE A 164 -13.65 1.72 -8.44
C PHE A 164 -13.56 2.66 -9.65
N ASN A 165 -13.29 3.93 -9.41
CA ASN A 165 -13.17 4.95 -10.45
C ASN A 165 -11.80 4.89 -11.16
N PRO A 166 -11.72 4.95 -12.50
CA PRO A 166 -12.82 4.87 -13.48
C PRO A 166 -13.35 3.45 -13.69
N VAL A 167 -14.67 3.27 -13.58
CA VAL A 167 -15.32 1.95 -13.60
C VAL A 167 -14.98 1.09 -14.83
N PRO A 168 -14.91 1.61 -16.07
CA PRO A 168 -14.54 0.80 -17.23
C PRO A 168 -13.07 0.32 -17.24
N VAL A 169 -12.20 0.97 -16.46
CA VAL A 169 -10.75 0.71 -16.43
C VAL A 169 -10.37 -0.15 -15.24
N MET A 170 -10.93 0.14 -14.07
CA MET A 170 -10.59 -0.57 -12.83
C MET A 170 -11.15 -1.99 -12.84
N LYS A 171 -10.33 -2.97 -12.47
CA LYS A 171 -10.69 -4.39 -12.53
C LYS A 171 -11.41 -4.89 -11.28
N LEU A 172 -11.20 -4.24 -10.15
CA LEU A 172 -11.74 -4.65 -8.86
C LEU A 172 -13.24 -4.35 -8.73
N LEU A 173 -13.95 -5.23 -8.05
CA LEU A 173 -15.30 -5.02 -7.53
C LEU A 173 -15.37 -5.63 -6.13
N GLU A 174 -15.72 -4.81 -5.14
CA GLU A 174 -16.02 -5.29 -3.79
C GLU A 174 -17.50 -5.70 -3.71
N ILE A 175 -17.74 -6.94 -3.32
CA ILE A 175 -19.07 -7.47 -3.06
C ILE A 175 -19.26 -7.53 -1.55
N ILE A 176 -20.13 -6.66 -1.05
CA ILE A 176 -20.35 -6.48 0.38
C ILE A 176 -21.56 -7.29 0.80
N ARG A 177 -21.33 -8.18 1.76
CA ARG A 177 -22.35 -9.05 2.33
C ARG A 177 -22.70 -8.57 3.74
N THR A 178 -24.00 -8.40 3.99
CA THR A 178 -24.53 -8.19 5.35
C THR A 178 -24.94 -9.54 5.96
N ASP A 179 -25.17 -9.58 7.27
CA ASP A 179 -25.65 -10.80 7.94
C ASP A 179 -27.03 -11.25 7.43
N GLN A 180 -27.82 -10.34 6.85
CA GLN A 180 -29.13 -10.66 6.28
C GLN A 180 -29.04 -11.16 4.84
N THR A 181 -27.99 -10.80 4.09
CA THR A 181 -27.86 -11.13 2.66
C THR A 181 -27.81 -12.65 2.45
N SER A 182 -28.77 -13.17 1.69
CA SER A 182 -28.88 -14.60 1.35
C SER A 182 -27.72 -15.10 0.50
N ASP A 183 -27.43 -16.39 0.57
CA ASP A 183 -26.40 -17.04 -0.26
C ASP A 183 -26.75 -16.93 -1.75
N GLU A 184 -28.04 -17.03 -2.10
CA GLU A 184 -28.54 -16.90 -3.46
C GLU A 184 -28.28 -15.50 -4.02
N THR A 185 -28.55 -14.47 -3.22
CA THR A 185 -28.28 -13.07 -3.61
C THR A 185 -26.79 -12.83 -3.76
N PHE A 186 -26.00 -13.30 -2.81
CA PHE A 186 -24.55 -13.18 -2.88
C PHE A 186 -23.96 -13.85 -4.14
N GLN A 187 -24.41 -15.07 -4.46
CA GLN A 187 -24.02 -15.77 -5.68
C GLN A 187 -24.48 -15.05 -6.95
N ALA A 188 -25.67 -14.45 -6.96
CA ALA A 188 -26.16 -13.66 -8.09
C ALA A 188 -25.30 -12.40 -8.33
N LEU A 189 -24.95 -11.68 -7.26
CA LEU A 189 -24.06 -10.51 -7.32
C LEU A 189 -22.64 -10.90 -7.78
N GLN A 190 -22.11 -12.02 -7.27
CA GLN A 190 -20.81 -12.55 -7.70
C GLN A 190 -20.83 -12.95 -9.17
N GLY A 191 -21.87 -13.66 -9.61
CA GLY A 191 -22.05 -14.05 -11.01
C GLY A 191 -22.21 -12.82 -11.93
N PHE A 192 -22.88 -11.77 -11.47
CA PHE A 192 -22.97 -10.51 -12.19
C PHE A 192 -21.60 -9.85 -12.36
N GLY A 193 -20.85 -9.65 -11.26
CA GLY A 193 -19.51 -9.07 -11.32
C GLY A 193 -18.54 -9.85 -12.20
N GLN A 194 -18.59 -11.18 -12.18
CA GLN A 194 -17.82 -12.05 -13.07
C GLN A 194 -18.20 -11.85 -14.55
N ARG A 195 -19.50 -11.74 -14.87
CA ARG A 195 -19.96 -11.44 -16.24
C ARG A 195 -19.51 -10.07 -16.73
N LEU A 196 -19.35 -9.10 -15.82
CA LEU A 196 -18.77 -7.79 -16.13
C LEU A 196 -17.26 -7.83 -16.41
N GLY A 197 -16.60 -8.98 -16.22
CA GLY A 197 -15.15 -9.12 -16.30
C GLY A 197 -14.40 -8.51 -15.11
N LYS A 198 -15.08 -8.33 -13.97
CA LYS A 198 -14.46 -7.81 -12.75
C LYS A 198 -13.84 -8.93 -11.91
N ALA A 199 -12.70 -8.63 -11.29
CA ALA A 199 -12.16 -9.41 -10.20
C ALA A 199 -12.98 -9.08 -8.94
N CYS A 200 -13.86 -10.00 -8.57
CA CYS A 200 -14.74 -9.83 -7.43
C CYS A 200 -14.05 -10.31 -6.16
N ILE A 201 -13.98 -9.46 -5.14
CA ILE A 201 -13.61 -9.85 -3.78
C ILE A 201 -14.82 -9.79 -2.87
N THR A 202 -14.78 -10.52 -1.76
CA THR A 202 -15.88 -10.56 -0.79
C THR A 202 -15.46 -9.93 0.53
N CYS A 203 -16.33 -9.12 1.11
CA CYS A 203 -16.12 -8.58 2.45
C CYS A 203 -17.44 -8.38 3.20
N LYS A 204 -17.32 -8.29 4.52
CA LYS A 204 -18.42 -7.85 5.40
C LYS A 204 -18.68 -6.36 5.26
N ASP A 205 -19.86 -5.95 5.72
CA ASP A 205 -20.24 -4.55 5.87
C ASP A 205 -19.50 -3.86 7.04
N THR A 206 -18.22 -3.60 6.84
CA THR A 206 -17.37 -2.83 7.76
C THR A 206 -17.05 -1.45 7.19
N PRO A 207 -16.73 -0.44 8.02
CA PRO A 207 -16.47 0.92 7.54
C PRO A 207 -15.36 0.94 6.49
N GLY A 208 -15.69 1.33 5.25
CA GLY A 208 -14.74 1.37 4.14
C GLY A 208 -14.37 0.02 3.54
N PHE A 209 -15.09 -1.05 3.89
CA PHE A 209 -14.95 -2.39 3.34
C PHE A 209 -13.52 -2.93 3.46
N VAL A 210 -12.80 -3.11 2.34
CA VAL A 210 -11.39 -3.51 2.34
C VAL A 210 -10.49 -2.38 1.89
N VAL A 211 -10.68 -1.86 0.66
CA VAL A 211 -9.75 -0.88 0.10
C VAL A 211 -9.74 0.41 0.92
N ASN A 212 -10.90 1.01 1.19
CA ASN A 212 -10.96 2.27 1.92
C ASN A 212 -10.59 2.10 3.40
N ARG A 213 -10.92 0.95 3.98
CA ARG A 213 -10.54 0.56 5.35
C ARG A 213 -9.03 0.61 5.55
N LEU A 214 -8.25 0.22 4.54
CA LEU A 214 -6.79 0.26 4.57
C LEU A 214 -6.22 1.59 4.04
N LEU A 215 -6.84 2.18 3.01
CA LEU A 215 -6.37 3.39 2.34
C LEU A 215 -6.50 4.65 3.22
N VAL A 216 -7.66 4.86 3.85
CA VAL A 216 -7.94 6.11 4.57
C VAL A 216 -7.02 6.26 5.78
N PRO A 217 -6.82 5.24 6.64
CA PRO A 217 -5.84 5.33 7.73
C PRO A 217 -4.40 5.53 7.25
N TYR A 218 -4.03 4.95 6.12
CA TYR A 218 -2.73 5.13 5.49
C TYR A 218 -2.49 6.60 5.09
N MET A 219 -3.45 7.21 4.39
CA MET A 219 -3.37 8.64 4.03
C MET A 219 -3.41 9.53 5.28
N ALA A 220 -4.23 9.16 6.27
CA ALA A 220 -4.32 9.86 7.54
C ALA A 220 -2.97 9.89 8.27
N GLU A 221 -2.28 8.76 8.39
CA GLU A 221 -0.97 8.72 9.05
C GLU A 221 0.10 9.50 8.28
N ALA A 222 0.03 9.55 6.94
CA ALA A 222 0.93 10.39 6.14
C ALA A 222 0.74 11.88 6.44
N ILE A 223 -0.51 12.34 6.63
CA ILE A 223 -0.76 13.72 7.07
C ILE A 223 -0.28 13.94 8.50
N ARG A 224 -0.40 12.95 9.40
CA ARG A 224 0.12 13.09 10.78
C ARG A 224 1.65 13.17 10.80
N LEU A 225 2.35 12.41 9.95
CA LEU A 225 3.80 12.54 9.75
C LEU A 225 4.18 13.96 9.27
N LEU A 226 3.42 14.50 8.32
CA LEU A 226 3.61 15.86 7.83
C LEU A 226 3.35 16.92 8.92
N GLU A 227 2.25 16.78 9.67
CA GLU A 227 1.83 17.69 10.75
C GLU A 227 2.85 17.77 11.88
N ARG A 228 3.47 16.64 12.26
CA ARG A 228 4.55 16.61 13.27
C ARG A 228 5.90 17.13 12.76
N GLY A 229 6.02 17.32 11.44
CA GLY A 229 7.28 17.69 10.78
C GLY A 229 8.29 16.55 10.78
N ASP A 230 7.82 15.30 10.76
CA ASP A 230 8.67 14.11 10.77
C ASP A 230 9.39 13.93 9.43
N ALA A 231 8.73 14.32 8.33
CA ALA A 231 9.29 14.36 6.98
C ALA A 231 8.51 15.36 6.11
N SER A 232 9.12 15.84 5.03
CA SER A 232 8.42 16.68 4.05
C SER A 232 7.41 15.84 3.25
N GLY A 233 6.33 16.44 2.74
CA GLY A 233 5.35 15.72 1.93
C GLY A 233 5.97 15.02 0.71
N ARG A 234 6.97 15.66 0.09
CA ARG A 234 7.76 15.09 -1.02
C ARG A 234 8.54 13.86 -0.57
N ASP A 235 9.20 13.93 0.58
CA ASP A 235 9.99 12.82 1.12
C ASP A 235 9.09 11.66 1.49
N ILE A 236 7.92 11.93 2.07
CA ILE A 236 6.89 10.93 2.36
C ILE A 236 6.45 10.21 1.08
N ASP A 237 6.12 10.98 0.03
CA ASP A 237 5.73 10.41 -1.26
C ASP A 237 6.85 9.61 -1.93
N THR A 238 8.07 10.14 -1.90
CA THR A 238 9.25 9.49 -2.47
C THR A 238 9.56 8.18 -1.74
N ALA A 239 9.42 8.18 -0.41
CA ALA A 239 9.63 7.01 0.42
C ALA A 239 8.66 5.89 0.07
N MET A 240 7.36 6.19 -0.06
CA MET A 240 6.38 5.15 -0.40
C MET A 240 6.52 4.68 -1.85
N LYS A 241 6.83 5.58 -2.79
CA LYS A 241 7.05 5.21 -4.21
C LYS A 241 8.29 4.33 -4.40
N LEU A 242 9.40 4.62 -3.71
CA LEU A 242 10.67 3.91 -3.94
C LEU A 242 10.96 2.82 -2.91
N GLY A 243 10.38 2.90 -1.71
CA GLY A 243 10.52 1.93 -0.63
C GLY A 243 9.47 0.83 -0.70
N ALA A 244 8.18 1.19 -0.83
CA ALA A 244 7.08 0.23 -0.95
C ALA A 244 6.69 -0.08 -2.42
N GLY A 245 7.24 0.66 -3.38
CA GLY A 245 6.95 0.46 -4.80
C GLY A 245 5.57 0.94 -5.23
N TYR A 246 4.93 1.81 -4.43
CA TYR A 246 3.58 2.28 -4.73
C TYR A 246 3.55 3.19 -5.97
N PRO A 247 2.48 3.15 -6.77
CA PRO A 247 2.40 3.95 -8.00
C PRO A 247 2.31 5.46 -7.73
N MET A 248 1.78 5.84 -6.57
CA MET A 248 1.57 7.22 -6.13
C MET A 248 1.89 7.34 -4.64
N GLY A 249 2.49 8.46 -4.23
CA GLY A 249 2.74 8.73 -2.81
C GLY A 249 1.44 9.10 -2.07
N PRO A 250 1.35 8.93 -0.74
CA PRO A 250 0.12 9.17 0.00
C PRO A 250 -0.32 10.64 0.01
N ILE A 251 0.62 11.60 -0.01
CA ILE A 251 0.31 13.03 -0.02
C ILE A 251 -0.21 13.42 -1.41
N GLU A 252 0.44 12.94 -2.48
CA GLU A 252 -0.07 13.07 -3.85
C GLU A 252 -1.45 12.42 -4.02
N LEU A 253 -1.67 11.26 -3.39
CA LEU A 253 -2.91 10.50 -3.49
C LEU A 253 -4.08 11.19 -2.77
N ILE A 254 -3.88 11.69 -1.54
CA ILE A 254 -4.94 12.42 -0.83
C ILE A 254 -5.31 13.73 -1.55
N ASP A 255 -4.34 14.40 -2.17
CA ASP A 255 -4.57 15.57 -3.02
C ASP A 255 -5.40 15.22 -4.27
N TYR A 256 -5.19 14.03 -4.84
CA TYR A 256 -5.96 13.55 -5.99
C TYR A 256 -7.38 13.12 -5.61
N VAL A 257 -7.54 12.44 -4.47
CA VAL A 257 -8.84 11.99 -3.94
C VAL A 257 -9.68 13.18 -3.46
N GLY A 258 -9.06 14.16 -2.82
CA GLY A 258 -9.70 15.30 -2.19
C GLY A 258 -9.56 15.25 -0.67
N LEU A 259 -9.01 16.34 -0.10
CA LEU A 259 -8.83 16.47 1.36
C LEU A 259 -10.17 16.51 2.09
N ASP A 260 -11.19 17.14 1.51
CA ASP A 260 -12.55 17.22 2.04
C ASP A 260 -13.21 15.83 2.10
N THR A 261 -13.08 15.05 1.04
CA THR A 261 -13.63 13.70 0.96
C THR A 261 -13.02 12.83 2.06
N THR A 262 -11.69 12.86 2.19
CA THR A 262 -10.98 12.09 3.23
C THR A 262 -11.37 12.55 4.63
N ASN A 263 -11.46 13.87 4.86
CA ASN A 263 -11.88 14.43 6.14
C ASN A 263 -13.31 14.01 6.51
N ASN A 264 -14.25 14.06 5.57
CA ASN A 264 -15.65 13.68 5.81
C ASN A 264 -15.77 12.19 6.17
N ILE A 265 -15.01 11.32 5.49
CA ILE A 265 -14.97 9.89 5.81
C ILE A 265 -14.43 9.65 7.22
N LEU A 266 -13.29 10.27 7.57
CA LEU A 266 -12.69 10.13 8.89
C LEU A 266 -13.63 10.61 10.00
N GLN A 267 -14.29 11.76 9.81
CA GLN A 267 -15.26 12.28 10.79
C GLN A 267 -16.43 11.32 10.97
N GLY A 268 -17.06 10.87 9.88
CA GLY A 268 -18.17 9.92 9.96
C GLY A 268 -17.79 8.58 10.59
N TRP A 269 -16.57 8.10 10.37
CA TRP A 269 -16.07 6.89 11.04
C TRP A 269 -15.76 7.13 12.52
N HIS A 270 -15.19 8.28 12.88
CA HIS A 270 -14.90 8.60 14.27
C HIS A 270 -16.17 8.80 15.10
N GLU A 271 -17.21 9.42 14.54
CA GLU A 271 -18.51 9.57 15.21
C GLU A 271 -19.12 8.21 15.57
N LYS A 272 -18.99 7.21 14.70
CA LYS A 272 -19.49 5.85 14.93
C LYS A 272 -18.55 4.98 15.77
N PHE A 273 -17.25 5.21 15.69
CA PHE A 273 -16.20 4.42 16.33
C PHE A 273 -15.17 5.35 17.01
N PRO A 274 -15.57 6.07 18.08
CA PRO A 274 -14.74 7.11 18.70
C PRO A 274 -13.45 6.56 19.30
N ASP A 275 -13.49 5.31 19.77
CA ASP A 275 -12.35 4.65 20.41
C ASP A 275 -11.35 4.05 19.41
N ASN A 276 -11.63 4.10 18.10
CA ASN A 276 -10.70 3.56 17.11
C ASN A 276 -9.60 4.60 16.77
N PRO A 277 -8.33 4.33 17.09
CA PRO A 277 -7.25 5.30 16.92
C PRO A 277 -6.95 5.63 15.45
N LEU A 278 -7.32 4.75 14.51
CA LEU A 278 -7.11 4.98 13.08
C LEU A 278 -8.04 6.06 12.52
N PHE A 279 -9.20 6.30 13.15
CA PHE A 279 -10.22 7.24 12.64
C PHE A 279 -10.15 8.62 13.28
N VAL A 280 -9.23 8.84 14.21
CA VAL A 280 -9.07 10.12 14.89
C VAL A 280 -8.87 11.25 13.86
N PRO A 281 -9.76 12.26 13.83
CA PRO A 281 -9.65 13.38 12.89
C PRO A 281 -8.33 14.13 13.03
N ILE A 282 -7.89 14.76 11.93
CA ILE A 282 -6.59 15.43 11.87
C ILE A 282 -6.78 16.94 11.77
N LYS A 283 -6.14 17.69 12.67
CA LYS A 283 -6.30 19.15 12.77
C LYS A 283 -5.85 19.86 11.50
N THR A 284 -4.66 19.52 10.98
CA THR A 284 -4.16 20.09 9.72
C THR A 284 -5.11 19.82 8.56
N LEU A 285 -5.67 18.62 8.47
CA LEU A 285 -6.62 18.26 7.42
C LEU A 285 -7.90 19.12 7.50
N GLN A 286 -8.48 19.25 8.70
CA GLN A 286 -9.66 20.10 8.94
C GLN A 286 -9.38 21.57 8.62
N GLN A 287 -8.21 22.07 9.01
CA GLN A 287 -7.79 23.44 8.70
C GLN A 287 -7.71 23.68 7.18
N LEU A 288 -7.00 22.81 6.45
CA LEU A 288 -6.87 22.94 4.99
C LEU A 288 -8.23 22.91 4.29
N VAL A 289 -9.14 22.04 4.72
CA VAL A 289 -10.52 21.99 4.21
C VAL A 289 -11.28 23.28 4.52
N SER A 290 -11.19 23.81 5.74
CA SER A 290 -11.83 25.08 6.12
C SER A 290 -11.31 26.29 5.34
N GLU A 291 -10.04 26.23 4.90
CA GLU A 291 -9.40 27.24 4.06
C GLU A 291 -9.71 27.06 2.55
N GLY A 292 -10.51 26.05 2.17
CA GLY A 292 -10.81 25.73 0.78
C GLY A 292 -9.64 25.15 -0.02
N LYS A 293 -8.58 24.70 0.66
CA LYS A 293 -7.42 24.02 0.06
C LYS A 293 -7.76 22.54 -0.12
N LEU A 294 -8.44 22.25 -1.23
CA LEU A 294 -9.01 20.91 -1.51
C LEU A 294 -8.11 20.01 -2.38
N GLY A 295 -6.93 20.50 -2.78
CA GLY A 295 -5.89 19.73 -3.50
C GLY A 295 -5.36 20.41 -4.78
N VAL A 296 -4.44 19.71 -5.44
CA VAL A 296 -3.82 19.96 -6.78
C VAL A 296 -2.98 21.25 -6.93
N LYS A 297 -2.42 21.79 -5.84
CA LYS A 297 -1.02 22.29 -5.75
C LYS A 297 -0.77 23.10 -4.48
N ILE A 298 -0.17 22.46 -3.50
CA ILE A 298 0.75 23.05 -2.52
C ILE A 298 1.89 22.01 -2.49
N PHE A 299 3.12 22.29 -2.90
CA PHE A 299 4.19 22.84 -2.08
C PHE A 299 5.39 23.15 -3.00
N SER A 300 6.08 24.27 -2.74
CA SER A 300 7.28 24.72 -3.45
C SER A 300 8.55 24.17 -2.81
N GLU A 301 9.58 23.97 -3.66
CA GLU A 301 10.88 23.38 -3.35
C GLU A 301 11.72 24.17 -2.35
N LEU A 302 12.40 23.47 -1.44
CA LEU A 302 13.69 23.91 -0.92
C LEU A 302 14.79 23.08 -1.57
N CYS A 303 15.66 23.75 -2.31
CA CYS A 303 16.86 23.17 -2.89
C CYS A 303 17.97 23.21 -1.83
N VAL A 304 18.45 22.05 -1.39
CA VAL A 304 19.56 21.96 -0.44
C VAL A 304 20.87 22.04 -1.23
N ALA A 305 21.75 22.96 -0.83
CA ALA A 305 23.06 23.18 -1.41
C ALA A 305 23.92 21.90 -1.34
N MET A 306 24.76 21.68 -2.35
CA MET A 306 25.64 20.50 -2.40
C MET A 306 26.85 20.71 -1.47
N ALA A 307 26.85 20.04 -0.32
CA ALA A 307 28.04 19.92 0.52
C ALA A 307 29.10 19.01 -0.14
N THR A 308 30.38 19.34 0.05
CA THR A 308 31.51 18.56 -0.47
C THR A 308 31.65 17.24 0.30
N ILE A 309 31.61 16.11 -0.40
CA ILE A 309 31.79 14.77 0.21
C ILE A 309 33.27 14.58 0.59
N ASN A 310 33.56 14.46 1.89
CA ASN A 310 34.87 14.07 2.40
C ASN A 310 34.82 12.73 3.13
N ILE A 311 34.28 11.71 2.47
CA ILE A 311 34.26 10.31 2.93
C ILE A 311 35.08 9.52 1.93
N LYS A 312 36.11 8.81 2.40
CA LYS A 312 36.98 7.96 1.57
C LYS A 312 36.94 6.52 2.04
N HIS A 313 36.94 6.31 3.36
CA HIS A 313 36.90 4.99 3.98
C HIS A 313 35.60 4.77 4.75
N VAL A 314 34.85 3.74 4.35
CA VAL A 314 33.58 3.32 4.96
C VAL A 314 33.80 1.99 5.67
N THR A 315 33.38 1.89 6.93
CA THR A 315 33.41 0.62 7.67
C THR A 315 32.00 0.12 7.87
N ILE A 316 31.75 -1.13 7.48
CA ILE A 316 30.47 -1.82 7.65
C ILE A 316 30.62 -2.82 8.79
N ILE A 317 29.82 -2.69 9.84
CA ILE A 317 29.88 -3.58 11.01
C ILE A 317 28.70 -4.54 10.96
N GLY A 318 28.98 -5.84 10.84
CA GLY A 318 27.99 -6.87 10.56
C GLY A 318 27.88 -7.11 9.05
N GLY A 319 28.34 -8.27 8.60
CA GLY A 319 28.37 -8.74 7.21
C GLY A 319 27.23 -9.70 6.89
N GLY A 320 26.07 -9.52 7.52
CA GLY A 320 24.83 -10.21 7.15
C GLY A 320 24.28 -9.74 5.80
N VAL A 321 23.03 -10.11 5.48
CA VAL A 321 22.39 -9.79 4.19
C VAL A 321 22.46 -8.29 3.86
N MET A 322 22.13 -7.42 4.82
CA MET A 322 22.17 -5.98 4.63
C MET A 322 23.62 -5.46 4.52
N GLY A 323 24.48 -5.83 5.47
CA GLY A 323 25.86 -5.35 5.51
C GLY A 323 26.67 -5.75 4.27
N SER A 324 26.53 -6.98 3.78
CA SER A 324 27.15 -7.42 2.53
C SER A 324 26.67 -6.58 1.33
N GLY A 325 25.36 -6.32 1.24
CA GLY A 325 24.79 -5.50 0.18
C GLY A 325 25.28 -4.05 0.22
N ILE A 326 25.35 -3.46 1.43
CA ILE A 326 25.85 -2.10 1.65
C ILE A 326 27.34 -2.02 1.29
N ALA A 327 28.15 -2.97 1.79
CA ALA A 327 29.58 -3.02 1.50
C ALA A 327 29.86 -3.08 -0.01
N MET A 328 29.13 -3.95 -0.70
CA MET A 328 29.24 -4.12 -2.15
C MET A 328 28.88 -2.84 -2.91
N ILE A 329 27.74 -2.20 -2.61
CA ILE A 329 27.31 -1.00 -3.34
C ILE A 329 28.24 0.20 -3.07
N SER A 330 28.77 0.32 -1.85
CA SER A 330 29.76 1.35 -1.51
C SER A 330 31.07 1.12 -2.26
N ALA A 331 31.60 -0.11 -2.27
CA ALA A 331 32.82 -0.43 -3.02
C ALA A 331 32.66 -0.21 -4.53
N ALA A 332 31.51 -0.63 -5.10
CA ALA A 332 31.20 -0.46 -6.52
C ALA A 332 31.10 1.02 -6.95
N ASN A 333 30.76 1.92 -6.02
CA ASN A 333 30.74 3.37 -6.26
C ASN A 333 32.02 4.07 -5.80
N GLY A 334 33.07 3.29 -5.54
CA GLY A 334 34.42 3.77 -5.46
C GLY A 334 34.95 4.09 -4.05
N TYR A 335 34.19 3.78 -3.01
CA TYR A 335 34.66 3.90 -1.64
C TYR A 335 35.61 2.76 -1.29
N ARG A 336 36.64 3.04 -0.48
CA ARG A 336 37.35 1.98 0.22
C ARG A 336 36.42 1.48 1.34
N VAL A 337 36.20 0.18 1.41
CA VAL A 337 35.25 -0.42 2.34
C VAL A 337 35.93 -1.51 3.15
N THR A 338 35.75 -1.49 4.47
CA THR A 338 36.14 -2.61 5.33
C THR A 338 34.90 -3.21 5.99
N VAL A 339 34.69 -4.51 5.82
CA VAL A 339 33.65 -5.26 6.53
C VAL A 339 34.23 -5.83 7.81
N VAL A 340 33.59 -5.55 8.94
CA VAL A 340 33.98 -6.04 10.25
C VAL A 340 32.96 -7.05 10.77
N GLU A 341 33.46 -8.20 11.21
CA GLU A 341 32.67 -9.27 11.80
C GLU A 341 33.23 -9.73 13.15
N VAL A 342 32.37 -10.36 13.95
CA VAL A 342 32.71 -10.79 15.32
C VAL A 342 33.60 -12.03 15.37
N SER A 343 33.68 -12.79 14.27
CA SER A 343 34.52 -13.99 14.15
C SER A 343 34.95 -14.25 12.72
N GLU A 344 36.05 -15.00 12.55
CA GLU A 344 36.56 -15.40 11.22
C GLU A 344 35.53 -16.20 10.43
N ASP A 345 34.74 -17.04 11.11
CA ASP A 345 33.67 -17.81 10.47
C ASP A 345 32.57 -16.90 9.90
N ALA A 346 32.16 -15.88 10.66
CA ALA A 346 31.19 -14.90 10.21
C ALA A 346 31.75 -14.04 9.07
N LEU A 347 33.02 -13.62 9.19
CA LEU A 347 33.73 -12.88 8.15
C LEU A 347 33.82 -13.68 6.85
N GLY A 348 34.11 -14.97 6.93
CA GLY A 348 34.15 -15.88 5.78
C GLY A 348 32.78 -16.04 5.11
N ARG A 349 31.67 -16.06 5.87
CA ARG A 349 30.31 -16.06 5.32
C ARG A 349 30.00 -14.74 4.62
N ALA A 350 30.29 -13.61 5.26
CA ALA A 350 30.10 -12.28 4.70
C ALA A 350 30.85 -12.11 3.38
N LYS A 351 32.12 -12.52 3.32
CA LYS A 351 32.95 -12.48 2.11
C LYS A 351 32.34 -13.28 0.96
N ARG A 352 31.91 -14.52 1.21
CA ARG A 352 31.25 -15.35 0.20
C ARG A 352 29.95 -14.72 -0.32
N GLN A 353 29.17 -14.10 0.57
CA GLN A 353 27.94 -13.42 0.18
C GLN A 353 28.21 -12.19 -0.69
N VAL A 354 29.17 -11.35 -0.31
CA VAL A 354 29.61 -10.18 -1.10
C VAL A 354 30.12 -10.62 -2.48
N GLU A 355 30.99 -11.62 -2.56
CA GLU A 355 31.52 -12.13 -3.83
C GLU A 355 30.41 -12.66 -4.75
N LYS A 356 29.44 -13.39 -4.20
CA LYS A 356 28.30 -13.93 -4.94
C LYS A 356 27.43 -12.81 -5.51
N ASP A 357 27.07 -11.82 -4.70
CA ASP A 357 26.22 -10.72 -5.14
C ASP A 357 26.95 -9.79 -6.10
N LEU A 358 28.26 -9.60 -5.91
CA LEU A 358 29.09 -8.77 -6.79
C LEU A 358 29.16 -9.35 -8.20
N ARG A 359 29.29 -10.68 -8.33
CA ARG A 359 29.24 -11.35 -9.64
C ARG A 359 27.91 -11.13 -10.35
N ARG A 360 26.79 -11.27 -9.63
CA ARG A 360 25.45 -11.01 -10.19
C ARG A 360 25.30 -9.56 -10.65
N MET A 361 25.82 -8.62 -9.87
CA MET A 361 25.80 -7.20 -10.22
C MET A 361 26.69 -6.91 -11.43
N ALA A 362 27.89 -7.49 -11.51
CA ALA A 362 28.82 -7.34 -12.61
C ALA A 362 28.18 -7.80 -13.94
N GLN A 363 27.53 -8.96 -13.93
CA GLN A 363 26.77 -9.48 -15.09
C GLN A 363 25.68 -8.50 -15.55
N HIS A 364 24.93 -7.93 -14.60
CA HIS A 364 23.86 -7.00 -14.90
C HIS A 364 24.37 -5.67 -15.48
N VAL A 365 25.43 -5.10 -14.89
CA VAL A 365 26.00 -3.81 -15.31
C VAL A 365 26.72 -3.94 -16.66
N SER A 366 27.40 -5.06 -16.89
CA SER A 366 28.20 -5.28 -18.09
C SER A 366 27.40 -5.75 -19.31
N LYS A 367 26.11 -6.07 -19.14
CA LYS A 367 25.19 -6.47 -20.24
C LYS A 367 25.77 -7.59 -21.13
N GLY A 368 26.48 -8.55 -20.54
CA GLY A 368 27.10 -9.69 -21.24
C GLY A 368 28.49 -9.42 -21.83
N ASN A 369 29.13 -8.28 -21.55
CA ASN A 369 30.53 -8.05 -21.91
C ASN A 369 31.46 -8.58 -20.80
N GLU A 370 32.15 -9.70 -21.08
CA GLU A 370 33.05 -10.39 -20.14
C GLU A 370 34.21 -9.50 -19.65
N GLN A 371 34.85 -8.74 -20.53
CA GLN A 371 35.96 -7.84 -20.13
C GLN A 371 35.49 -6.73 -19.18
N ALA A 372 34.30 -6.18 -19.43
CA ALA A 372 33.70 -5.17 -18.56
C ALA A 372 33.28 -5.78 -17.22
N GLU A 373 32.77 -7.01 -17.22
CA GLU A 373 32.42 -7.79 -16.02
C GLU A 373 33.66 -8.04 -15.15
N ASP A 374 34.73 -8.59 -15.71
CA ASP A 374 35.98 -8.90 -15.01
C ASP A 374 36.63 -7.64 -14.44
N LYS A 375 36.63 -6.55 -15.23
CA LYS A 375 37.15 -5.27 -14.77
C LYS A 375 36.33 -4.72 -13.60
N PHE A 376 35.00 -4.68 -13.72
CA PHE A 376 34.13 -4.21 -12.64
C PHE A 376 34.30 -5.03 -11.36
N TYR A 377 34.36 -6.36 -11.48
CA TYR A 377 34.57 -7.26 -10.37
C TYR A 377 35.92 -7.01 -9.69
N THR A 378 37.00 -6.90 -10.47
CA THR A 378 38.37 -6.69 -9.97
C THR A 378 38.51 -5.33 -9.30
N ASP A 379 38.05 -4.25 -9.96
CA ASP A 379 38.11 -2.88 -9.45
C ASP A 379 37.31 -2.71 -8.15
N THR A 380 36.17 -3.40 -8.04
CA THR A 380 35.33 -3.36 -6.83
C THR A 380 35.95 -4.17 -5.70
N THR A 381 36.45 -5.38 -5.99
CA THR A 381 37.08 -6.25 -4.99
C THR A 381 38.35 -5.63 -4.42
N ALA A 382 39.13 -4.91 -5.24
CA ALA A 382 40.32 -4.19 -4.79
C ALA A 382 40.04 -3.10 -3.74
N ARG A 383 38.78 -2.65 -3.61
CA ARG A 383 38.34 -1.68 -2.61
C ARG A 383 37.76 -2.31 -1.35
N LEU A 384 37.60 -3.64 -1.31
CA LEU A 384 37.03 -4.38 -0.18
C LEU A 384 38.13 -4.98 0.69
N ALA A 385 38.05 -4.71 1.98
CA ALA A 385 38.83 -5.36 3.03
C ALA A 385 37.90 -6.03 4.04
N TYR A 386 38.43 -7.00 4.78
CA TYR A 386 37.71 -7.80 5.76
C TYR A 386 38.56 -7.92 7.02
N SER A 387 37.96 -7.76 8.19
CA SER A 387 38.70 -7.83 9.47
C SER A 387 37.80 -8.27 10.62
N VAL A 388 38.39 -8.93 11.63
CA VAL A 388 37.77 -9.13 12.94
C VAL A 388 38.22 -8.09 13.98
N ASN A 389 39.23 -7.27 13.64
CA ASN A 389 39.77 -6.25 14.54
C ASN A 389 39.04 -4.91 14.37
N LEU A 390 37.91 -4.76 15.07
CA LEU A 390 37.08 -3.56 15.01
C LEU A 390 37.86 -2.27 15.35
N LYS A 391 38.66 -2.27 16.42
CA LYS A 391 39.32 -1.06 16.92
C LYS A 391 40.32 -0.50 15.93
N GLU A 392 41.14 -1.37 15.35
CA GLU A 392 42.15 -1.00 14.35
C GLU A 392 41.52 -0.39 13.10
N VAL A 393 40.43 -1.01 12.59
CA VAL A 393 39.75 -0.55 11.38
C VAL A 393 39.07 0.81 11.61
N VAL A 394 38.38 0.97 12.74
CA VAL A 394 37.61 2.17 13.05
C VAL A 394 38.52 3.40 13.27
N ALA A 395 39.75 3.20 13.75
CA ALA A 395 40.74 4.27 13.94
C ALA A 395 41.12 5.04 12.66
N ALA A 396 40.81 4.50 11.47
CA ALA A 396 41.08 5.12 10.18
C ALA A 396 39.82 5.30 9.31
N THR A 397 38.63 5.34 9.93
CA THR A 397 37.33 5.36 9.24
C THR A 397 36.72 6.76 9.18
N ASP A 398 36.10 7.12 8.05
CA ASP A 398 35.36 8.37 7.91
C ASP A 398 33.86 8.20 8.20
N LEU A 399 33.29 7.07 7.78
CA LEU A 399 31.88 6.72 7.98
C LEU A 399 31.75 5.27 8.46
N VAL A 400 31.09 5.07 9.60
CA VAL A 400 30.68 3.74 10.06
C VAL A 400 29.20 3.52 9.72
N ILE A 401 28.87 2.36 9.16
CA ILE A 401 27.49 1.88 8.97
C ILE A 401 27.34 0.57 9.75
N GLU A 402 26.58 0.64 10.84
CA GLU A 402 26.26 -0.50 11.68
C GLU A 402 25.06 -1.27 11.11
N ALA A 403 25.22 -2.57 10.92
CA ALA A 403 24.21 -3.50 10.42
C ALA A 403 24.28 -4.86 11.18
N ILE A 404 24.52 -4.80 12.48
CA ILE A 404 24.44 -5.93 13.41
C ILE A 404 22.98 -6.24 13.77
N VAL A 405 22.78 -7.30 14.55
CA VAL A 405 21.46 -7.75 14.99
C VAL A 405 20.66 -6.64 15.66
N GLU A 406 19.34 -6.69 15.50
CA GLU A 406 18.41 -5.65 15.97
C GLU A 406 18.18 -5.75 17.50
N ASN A 407 19.22 -5.40 18.27
CA ASN A 407 19.22 -5.39 19.73
C ASN A 407 19.80 -4.07 20.26
N LEU A 408 18.98 -3.31 20.99
CA LEU A 408 19.35 -1.98 21.46
C LEU A 408 20.61 -1.99 22.35
N GLN A 409 20.69 -2.90 23.32
CA GLN A 409 21.82 -2.97 24.25
C GLN A 409 23.15 -3.24 23.52
N GLN A 410 23.14 -4.16 22.56
CA GLN A 410 24.32 -4.47 21.75
C GLN A 410 24.74 -3.28 20.89
N LYS A 411 23.78 -2.60 20.24
CA LYS A 411 24.06 -1.40 19.44
C LYS A 411 24.57 -0.24 20.31
N GLN A 412 24.00 -0.01 21.49
CA GLN A 412 24.49 1.01 22.43
C GLN A 412 25.93 0.73 22.89
N THR A 413 26.22 -0.54 23.23
CA THR A 413 27.57 -0.96 23.62
C THR A 413 28.56 -0.74 22.48
N LEU A 414 28.16 -1.07 21.25
CA LEU A 414 28.95 -0.84 20.06
C LEU A 414 29.18 0.65 19.81
N PHE A 415 28.15 1.49 19.84
CA PHE A 415 28.27 2.93 19.60
C PHE A 415 29.12 3.64 20.64
N GLN A 416 29.05 3.22 21.91
CA GLN A 416 29.94 3.71 22.96
C GLN A 416 31.41 3.35 22.66
N LEU A 417 31.68 2.12 22.22
CA LEU A 417 33.02 1.70 21.82
C LEU A 417 33.52 2.47 20.59
N LEU A 418 32.66 2.65 19.59
CA LEU A 418 32.99 3.41 18.37
C LEU A 418 33.33 4.87 18.71
N ASP A 419 32.59 5.49 19.61
CA ASP A 419 32.85 6.86 20.05
C ASP A 419 34.24 7.04 20.69
N GLN A 420 34.71 6.03 21.43
CA GLN A 420 36.03 6.03 22.07
C GLN A 420 37.19 5.86 21.09
N VAL A 421 36.99 5.09 20.02
CA VAL A 421 38.08 4.64 19.13
C VAL A 421 38.12 5.38 17.80
N ALA A 422 36.97 5.84 17.31
CA ALA A 422 36.88 6.51 16.03
C ALA A 422 37.53 7.91 16.10
N PRO A 423 38.21 8.36 15.03
CA PRO A 423 38.67 9.73 14.89
C PRO A 423 37.57 10.77 15.16
N ALA A 424 37.95 11.97 15.57
CA ALA A 424 36.98 13.01 15.91
C ALA A 424 36.04 13.36 14.73
N HIS A 425 36.48 13.22 13.48
CA HIS A 425 35.68 13.53 12.29
C HIS A 425 34.70 12.42 11.87
N THR A 426 34.83 11.21 12.41
CA THR A 426 34.07 10.05 11.96
C THR A 426 32.59 10.19 12.28
N ILE A 427 31.74 9.93 11.28
CA ILE A 427 30.30 9.84 11.40
C ILE A 427 29.91 8.39 11.72
N LEU A 428 29.03 8.19 12.70
CA LEU A 428 28.51 6.88 13.06
C LEU A 428 27.05 6.78 12.61
N THR A 429 26.72 5.72 11.87
CA THR A 429 25.34 5.47 11.43
C THR A 429 24.87 4.07 11.72
N SER A 430 23.57 3.92 11.89
CA SER A 430 22.90 2.62 12.00
C SER A 430 21.97 2.38 10.81
N ASN A 431 22.01 1.16 10.27
CA ASN A 431 21.03 0.59 9.34
C ASN A 431 19.98 -0.22 10.13
N THR A 432 19.46 0.34 11.22
CA THR A 432 18.30 -0.21 11.93
C THR A 432 17.03 0.07 11.12
N SER A 433 16.01 -0.76 11.27
CA SER A 433 14.71 -0.59 10.61
C SER A 433 13.59 -0.19 11.59
N SER A 434 13.92 -0.17 12.89
CA SER A 434 12.93 -0.03 13.97
C SER A 434 13.46 0.77 15.17
N LEU A 435 14.75 0.67 15.48
CA LEU A 435 15.33 1.26 16.69
C LEU A 435 15.54 2.77 16.53
N SER A 436 15.27 3.54 17.60
CA SER A 436 15.63 4.95 17.65
C SER A 436 17.15 5.14 17.53
N ILE A 437 17.55 6.02 16.62
CA ILE A 437 18.94 6.43 16.43
C ILE A 437 19.46 7.18 17.66
N ALA A 438 18.63 8.01 18.29
CA ALA A 438 18.97 8.71 19.53
C ALA A 438 19.23 7.73 20.68
N GLU A 439 18.41 6.68 20.83
CA GLU A 439 18.62 5.64 21.83
C GLU A 439 19.90 4.85 21.58
N ILE A 440 20.18 4.48 20.32
CA ILE A 440 21.42 3.79 19.93
C ILE A 440 22.64 4.66 20.31
N GLY A 441 22.58 5.96 20.03
CA GLY A 441 23.66 6.91 20.28
C GLY A 441 23.74 7.47 21.70
N THR A 442 22.86 7.04 22.62
CA THR A 442 22.71 7.70 23.94
C THR A 442 24.01 7.74 24.76
N ASN A 443 24.84 6.69 24.66
CA ASN A 443 26.09 6.58 25.42
C ASN A 443 27.33 7.12 24.69
N ALA A 444 27.15 7.75 23.51
CA ALA A 444 28.24 8.35 22.75
C ALA A 444 28.30 9.87 22.98
N GLY A 445 29.51 10.43 23.07
CA GLY A 445 29.74 11.87 23.19
C GLY A 445 29.54 12.65 21.89
N ARG A 446 29.76 12.01 20.72
CA ARG A 446 29.68 12.64 19.38
C ARG A 446 28.28 12.71 18.75
N LYS A 447 27.24 13.00 19.53
CA LYS A 447 25.85 12.92 19.06
C LYS A 447 25.53 13.76 17.82
N ASP A 448 26.25 14.87 17.63
CA ASP A 448 26.19 15.72 16.43
C ASP A 448 26.64 15.03 15.13
N ARG A 449 27.33 13.89 15.26
CA ARG A 449 27.85 13.02 14.19
C ARG A 449 27.24 11.62 14.20
N ILE A 450 26.07 11.47 14.82
CA ILE A 450 25.27 10.23 14.77
C ILE A 450 24.04 10.45 13.91
N GLY A 451 23.72 9.49 13.03
CA GLY A 451 22.52 9.51 12.19
C GLY A 451 22.06 8.11 11.80
N GLY A 452 20.89 7.99 11.18
CA GLY A 452 20.44 6.75 10.57
C GLY A 452 20.69 6.76 9.06
N LEU A 453 21.08 5.60 8.53
CA LEU A 453 21.26 5.39 7.10
C LEU A 453 20.58 4.07 6.73
N HIS A 454 19.25 4.13 6.60
CA HIS A 454 18.42 2.95 6.44
C HIS A 454 18.25 2.60 4.95
N PHE A 455 18.92 1.51 4.56
CA PHE A 455 18.83 0.88 3.25
C PHE A 455 17.72 -0.17 3.23
N PHE A 456 17.10 -0.36 2.06
CA PHE A 456 16.04 -1.34 1.85
C PHE A 456 16.59 -2.61 1.18
N ASN A 457 16.09 -3.77 1.61
CA ASN A 457 16.45 -5.07 1.04
C ASN A 457 15.64 -5.36 -0.24
N PRO A 458 16.25 -5.84 -1.35
CA PRO A 458 17.69 -6.01 -1.60
C PRO A 458 18.41 -4.70 -1.91
N VAL A 459 19.52 -4.44 -1.19
CA VAL A 459 20.28 -3.17 -1.25
C VAL A 459 20.66 -2.74 -2.68
N PRO A 460 21.09 -3.62 -3.60
CA PRO A 460 21.45 -3.20 -4.96
C PRO A 460 20.25 -2.74 -5.78
N MET A 461 19.09 -3.36 -5.57
CA MET A 461 17.87 -3.16 -6.34
C MET A 461 17.05 -1.98 -5.84
N MET A 462 16.97 -1.81 -4.52
CA MET A 462 16.17 -0.75 -3.91
C MET A 462 16.83 0.61 -4.09
N LYS A 463 16.06 1.61 -4.53
CA LYS A 463 16.59 2.94 -4.86
C LYS A 463 16.63 3.89 -3.66
N LEU A 464 15.88 3.60 -2.62
CA LEU A 464 15.65 4.48 -1.48
C LEU A 464 16.72 4.29 -0.39
N ILE A 465 17.11 5.39 0.24
CA ILE A 465 17.73 5.44 1.56
C ILE A 465 16.92 6.44 2.41
N GLU A 466 16.53 6.04 3.63
CA GLU A 466 16.04 6.97 4.64
C GLU A 466 17.24 7.50 5.44
N VAL A 467 17.51 8.81 5.31
CA VAL A 467 18.54 9.52 6.08
C VAL A 467 17.87 10.11 7.31
N VAL A 468 18.05 9.42 8.43
CA VAL A 468 17.39 9.73 9.69
C VAL A 468 18.26 10.67 10.51
N ARG A 469 17.67 11.76 11.02
CA ARG A 469 18.37 12.67 11.92
C ARG A 469 17.67 12.76 13.27
N THR A 470 18.47 12.77 14.33
CA THR A 470 18.02 13.09 15.68
C THR A 470 17.96 14.61 15.87
N ASN A 471 17.45 15.06 17.02
CA ASN A 471 17.50 16.48 17.39
C ASN A 471 18.94 16.99 17.60
N GLU A 472 19.89 16.09 17.86
CA GLU A 472 21.29 16.43 18.12
C GLU A 472 22.16 16.33 16.86
N THR A 473 21.72 15.59 15.83
CA THR A 473 22.43 15.43 14.56
C THR A 473 22.61 16.78 13.86
N SER A 474 23.86 17.18 13.63
CA SER A 474 24.17 18.47 12.97
C SER A 474 23.75 18.47 11.50
N ASP A 475 23.44 19.65 10.96
CA ASP A 475 23.13 19.84 9.54
C ASP A 475 24.26 19.36 8.65
N ARG A 476 25.52 19.63 9.04
CA ARG A 476 26.71 19.16 8.32
C ARG A 476 26.74 17.63 8.21
N THR A 477 26.49 16.91 9.31
CA THR A 477 26.44 15.45 9.29
C THR A 477 25.31 14.96 8.38
N HIS A 478 24.13 15.56 8.51
CA HIS A 478 22.98 15.20 7.69
C HIS A 478 23.23 15.42 6.18
N GLU A 479 23.79 16.56 5.80
CA GLU A 479 24.18 16.86 4.42
C GLU A 479 25.25 15.90 3.88
N MET A 480 26.24 15.52 4.70
CA MET A 480 27.24 14.53 4.32
C MET A 480 26.63 13.15 4.08
N LEU A 481 25.65 12.73 4.88
CA LEU A 481 24.94 11.46 4.70
C LEU A 481 24.06 11.48 3.44
N LEU A 482 23.34 12.58 3.18
CA LEU A 482 22.60 12.77 1.93
C LEU A 482 23.52 12.71 0.72
N ALA A 483 24.69 13.36 0.79
CA ALA A 483 25.65 13.38 -0.30
C ALA A 483 26.29 11.99 -0.52
N PHE A 484 26.60 11.25 0.56
CA PHE A 484 27.03 9.86 0.49
C PHE A 484 25.98 8.96 -0.17
N GLY A 485 24.71 8.99 0.27
CA GLY A 485 23.69 8.15 -0.35
C GLY A 485 23.47 8.49 -1.83
N LYS A 486 23.54 9.78 -2.21
CA LYS A 486 23.49 10.21 -3.62
C LYS A 486 24.67 9.69 -4.44
N SER A 487 25.89 9.65 -3.89
CA SER A 487 27.06 9.12 -4.61
C SER A 487 26.96 7.61 -4.88
N LEU A 488 26.19 6.88 -4.06
CA LEU A 488 25.83 5.48 -4.31
C LEU A 488 24.74 5.32 -5.40
N ARG A 489 24.34 6.41 -6.05
CA ARG A 489 23.23 6.48 -7.03
C ARG A 489 21.88 6.08 -6.43
N LYS A 490 21.71 6.34 -5.12
CA LYS A 490 20.45 6.13 -4.41
C LYS A 490 19.71 7.47 -4.23
N THR A 491 18.40 7.40 -4.21
CA THR A 491 17.53 8.52 -3.82
C THR A 491 17.44 8.54 -2.31
N CYS A 492 17.84 9.65 -1.70
CA CYS A 492 17.77 9.84 -0.26
C CYS A 492 16.57 10.71 0.07
N ILE A 493 15.84 10.32 1.12
CA ILE A 493 14.86 11.19 1.78
C ILE A 493 15.33 11.56 3.18
N THR A 494 14.86 12.68 3.70
CA THR A 494 15.12 13.11 5.06
C THR A 494 13.93 12.80 5.96
N CYS A 495 14.19 12.21 7.12
CA CYS A 495 13.18 12.07 8.16
C CYS A 495 13.78 12.22 9.57
N ARG A 496 12.92 12.53 10.53
CA ARG A 496 13.26 12.52 11.95
C ARG A 496 13.37 11.10 12.47
N ASP A 497 14.08 10.97 13.58
CA ASP A 497 14.15 9.74 14.36
C ASP A 497 12.80 9.44 15.03
N VAL A 498 11.92 8.78 14.28
CA VAL A 498 10.60 8.32 14.72
C VAL A 498 10.47 6.81 14.52
N PRO A 499 9.66 6.09 15.33
CA PRO A 499 9.55 4.63 15.24
C PRO A 499 9.13 4.13 13.84
N GLY A 500 10.06 3.45 13.16
CA GLY A 500 9.86 2.95 11.79
C GLY A 500 9.99 4.02 10.69
N PHE A 501 10.57 5.18 11.01
CA PHE A 501 10.87 6.26 10.06
C PHE A 501 9.64 6.67 9.23
N VAL A 502 9.70 6.60 7.90
CA VAL A 502 8.56 6.92 7.04
C VAL A 502 7.90 5.65 6.53
N VAL A 503 8.66 4.77 5.86
CA VAL A 503 8.07 3.61 5.17
C VAL A 503 7.42 2.64 6.15
N ASN A 504 8.15 2.20 7.18
CA ASN A 504 7.60 1.26 8.14
C ASN A 504 6.49 1.91 8.98
N ARG A 505 6.63 3.19 9.34
CA ARG A 505 5.60 3.93 10.07
C ARG A 505 4.26 3.98 9.33
N LEU A 506 4.27 4.00 7.99
CA LEU A 506 3.08 3.95 7.15
C LEU A 506 2.59 2.53 6.84
N LEU A 507 3.50 1.56 6.70
CA LEU A 507 3.12 0.17 6.36
C LEU A 507 2.54 -0.60 7.54
N PHE A 508 3.10 -0.47 8.75
CA PHE A 508 2.69 -1.31 9.88
C PHE A 508 1.25 -1.11 10.35
N PRO A 509 0.69 0.12 10.42
CA PRO A 509 -0.72 0.30 10.75
C PRO A 509 -1.66 -0.38 9.73
N VAL A 510 -1.28 -0.35 8.44
CA VAL A 510 -2.03 -1.04 7.37
C VAL A 510 -1.94 -2.55 7.52
N ILE A 511 -0.76 -3.07 7.83
CA ILE A 511 -0.56 -4.50 8.10
C ILE A 511 -1.38 -4.94 9.32
N HIS A 512 -1.37 -4.15 10.39
CA HIS A 512 -2.13 -4.43 11.61
C HIS A 512 -3.64 -4.49 11.31
N GLU A 513 -4.19 -3.50 10.61
CA GLU A 513 -5.61 -3.51 10.25
C GLU A 513 -5.94 -4.69 9.32
N ALA A 514 -5.09 -5.00 8.34
CA ALA A 514 -5.29 -6.15 7.45
C ALA A 514 -5.32 -7.49 8.22
N LEU A 515 -4.42 -7.69 9.17
CA LEU A 515 -4.42 -8.85 10.06
C LEU A 515 -5.72 -8.91 10.90
N GLY A 516 -6.11 -7.79 11.50
CA GLY A 516 -7.34 -7.68 12.28
C GLY A 516 -8.59 -7.97 11.46
N MET A 517 -8.63 -7.56 10.19
CA MET A 517 -9.72 -7.88 9.28
C MET A 517 -9.85 -9.38 9.04
N VAL A 518 -8.73 -10.11 8.90
CA VAL A 518 -8.76 -11.57 8.76
C VAL A 518 -9.20 -12.24 10.05
N GLU A 519 -8.72 -11.76 11.20
CA GLU A 519 -9.10 -12.29 12.53
C GLU A 519 -10.61 -12.13 12.82
N ARG A 520 -11.21 -11.01 12.42
CA ARG A 520 -12.68 -10.77 12.54
C ARG A 520 -13.50 -11.47 11.45
N GLY A 521 -12.83 -12.07 10.47
CA GLY A 521 -13.46 -12.68 9.30
C GLY A 521 -14.16 -11.64 8.40
N ASP A 522 -13.65 -10.41 8.36
CA ASP A 522 -14.16 -9.33 7.52
C ASP A 522 -13.88 -9.61 6.04
N ALA A 523 -12.69 -10.15 5.73
CA ALA A 523 -12.28 -10.60 4.41
C ALA A 523 -11.16 -11.66 4.52
N THR A 524 -10.92 -12.41 3.44
CA THR A 524 -9.79 -13.36 3.39
C THR A 524 -8.49 -12.63 3.05
N HIS A 525 -7.34 -13.16 3.50
CA HIS A 525 -6.02 -12.62 3.14
C HIS A 525 -5.83 -12.46 1.63
N ARG A 526 -6.35 -13.43 0.84
CA ARG A 526 -6.30 -13.41 -0.62
C ARG A 526 -7.13 -12.28 -1.21
N ASP A 527 -8.33 -12.07 -0.70
CA ASP A 527 -9.21 -10.99 -1.16
C ASP A 527 -8.63 -9.63 -0.81
N ILE A 528 -8.03 -9.48 0.37
CA ILE A 528 -7.32 -8.25 0.78
C ILE A 528 -6.15 -7.97 -0.16
N ASP A 529 -5.33 -8.98 -0.48
CA ASP A 529 -4.21 -8.79 -1.42
C ASP A 529 -4.69 -8.41 -2.83
N ILE A 530 -5.76 -9.05 -3.33
CA ILE A 530 -6.37 -8.69 -4.61
C ILE A 530 -6.91 -7.25 -4.56
N ALA A 531 -7.54 -6.85 -3.46
CA ALA A 531 -8.08 -5.51 -3.27
C ALA A 531 -6.99 -4.45 -3.39
N MET A 532 -5.89 -4.61 -2.67
CA MET A 532 -4.79 -3.64 -2.67
C MET A 532 -4.08 -3.58 -4.04
N LYS A 533 -3.87 -4.73 -4.68
CA LYS A 533 -3.25 -4.80 -6.02
C LYS A 533 -4.12 -4.17 -7.11
N LEU A 534 -5.41 -4.50 -7.16
CA LEU A 534 -6.29 -4.07 -8.26
C LEU A 534 -7.01 -2.75 -7.99
N GLY A 535 -7.22 -2.40 -6.71
CA GLY A 535 -7.86 -1.16 -6.28
C GLY A 535 -6.90 0.01 -6.22
N LEU A 536 -5.69 -0.20 -5.69
CA LEU A 536 -4.69 0.86 -5.48
C LEU A 536 -3.44 0.72 -6.35
N GLY A 537 -3.33 -0.37 -7.13
CA GLY A 537 -2.17 -0.61 -7.98
C GLY A 537 -0.90 -0.96 -7.19
N HIS A 538 -1.03 -1.45 -5.96
CA HIS A 538 0.13 -1.89 -5.17
C HIS A 538 0.86 -3.02 -5.91
N PRO A 539 2.20 -3.08 -5.85
CA PRO A 539 2.97 -4.13 -6.53
C PRO A 539 2.69 -5.53 -5.97
N MET A 540 2.32 -5.61 -4.68
CA MET A 540 1.92 -6.82 -3.97
C MET A 540 0.94 -6.47 -2.86
N GLY A 541 0.15 -7.47 -2.44
CA GLY A 541 -0.72 -7.31 -1.28
C GLY A 541 0.03 -7.38 0.05
N PRO A 542 -0.57 -6.92 1.16
CA PRO A 542 0.07 -6.95 2.48
C PRO A 542 0.46 -8.36 2.93
N PHE A 543 -0.32 -9.41 2.62
CA PHE A 543 -0.01 -10.77 3.05
C PHE A 543 1.11 -11.40 2.21
N GLU A 544 1.09 -11.18 0.89
CA GLU A 544 2.23 -11.51 0.01
C GLU A 544 3.53 -10.84 0.48
N LEU A 545 3.47 -9.55 0.86
CA LEU A 545 4.63 -8.83 1.38
C LEU A 545 5.14 -9.45 2.68
N MET A 546 4.25 -9.74 3.63
CA MET A 546 4.62 -10.37 4.89
C MET A 546 5.28 -11.75 4.68
N ASP A 547 4.76 -12.57 3.77
CA ASP A 547 5.34 -13.88 3.45
C ASP A 547 6.73 -13.78 2.82
N ILE A 548 7.00 -12.73 2.03
CA ILE A 548 8.31 -12.46 1.44
C ILE A 548 9.31 -11.98 2.50
N VAL A 549 8.89 -11.08 3.39
CA VAL A 549 9.72 -10.55 4.48
C VAL A 549 10.01 -11.63 5.54
N GLY A 550 9.04 -12.50 5.77
CA GLY A 550 9.04 -13.53 6.80
C GLY A 550 8.18 -13.12 7.99
N LEU A 551 7.22 -13.98 8.35
CA LEU A 551 6.23 -13.67 9.40
C LEU A 551 6.84 -13.47 10.80
N ASP A 552 7.93 -14.15 11.10
CA ASP A 552 8.72 -13.97 12.32
C ASP A 552 9.44 -12.62 12.37
N THR A 553 9.97 -12.15 11.24
CA THR A 553 10.56 -10.82 11.14
C THR A 553 9.50 -9.74 11.37
N VAL A 554 8.34 -9.88 10.73
CA VAL A 554 7.20 -8.96 10.91
C VAL A 554 6.73 -8.98 12.37
N GLY A 555 6.59 -10.17 12.96
CA GLY A 555 6.19 -10.34 14.37
C GLY A 555 7.19 -9.70 15.34
N ALA A 556 8.50 -9.89 15.12
CA ALA A 556 9.54 -9.28 15.94
C ALA A 556 9.48 -7.75 15.90
N ILE A 557 9.24 -7.15 14.73
CA ILE A 557 9.10 -5.69 14.60
C ILE A 557 7.84 -5.21 15.32
N LEU A 558 6.70 -5.90 15.19
CA LEU A 558 5.48 -5.53 15.91
C LEU A 558 5.66 -5.61 17.43
N HIS A 559 6.30 -6.66 17.95
CA HIS A 559 6.62 -6.77 19.38
C HIS A 559 7.52 -5.63 19.86
N GLU A 560 8.55 -5.27 19.08
CA GLU A 560 9.44 -4.17 19.42
C GLU A 560 8.69 -2.83 19.44
N ARG A 561 7.86 -2.58 18.43
CA ARG A 561 7.03 -1.37 18.36
C ARG A 561 6.06 -1.28 19.54
N HIS A 562 5.41 -2.38 19.89
CA HIS A 562 4.48 -2.43 21.02
C HIS A 562 5.19 -2.27 22.35
N ALA A 563 6.34 -2.91 22.55
CA ALA A 563 7.12 -2.79 23.78
C ALA A 563 7.55 -1.34 24.04
N ARG A 564 7.77 -0.56 22.98
CA ARG A 564 8.15 0.86 23.05
C ARG A 564 6.99 1.81 23.22
N ASN A 565 5.88 1.51 22.57
CA ASN A 565 4.66 2.28 22.72
C ASN A 565 3.49 1.35 23.00
N PRO A 566 3.32 0.90 24.26
CA PRO A 566 2.24 -0.01 24.63
C PRO A 566 0.85 0.55 24.39
N GLU A 567 0.73 1.90 24.34
CA GLU A 567 -0.52 2.61 24.06
C GLU A 567 -0.83 2.70 22.56
N ASP A 568 0.13 2.39 21.67
CA ASP A 568 -0.12 2.29 20.24
C ASP A 568 -0.80 0.95 19.94
N GLU A 569 -2.14 0.95 19.92
CA GLU A 569 -2.94 -0.22 19.55
C GLU A 569 -2.56 -0.78 18.17
N THR A 570 -2.07 0.06 17.25
CA THR A 570 -1.65 -0.40 15.91
C THR A 570 -0.33 -1.18 15.93
N ALA A 571 0.42 -1.10 17.03
CA ALA A 571 1.60 -1.90 17.25
C ALA A 571 1.29 -3.25 17.91
N LYS A 572 0.08 -3.45 18.44
CA LYS A 572 -0.29 -4.66 19.16
C LYS A 572 -0.09 -5.91 18.29
N PRO A 573 0.62 -6.94 18.80
CA PRO A 573 0.81 -8.19 18.08
C PRO A 573 -0.52 -8.86 17.71
N SER A 574 -0.59 -9.38 16.48
CA SER A 574 -1.74 -10.14 15.99
C SER A 574 -1.67 -11.59 16.47
N VAL A 575 -2.78 -12.10 17.00
CA VAL A 575 -2.89 -13.49 17.45
C VAL A 575 -2.73 -14.46 16.27
N LEU A 576 -3.25 -14.09 15.10
CA LEU A 576 -3.07 -14.84 13.86
C LEU A 576 -1.59 -14.93 13.49
N LEU A 577 -0.87 -13.81 13.49
CA LEU A 577 0.55 -13.77 13.17
C LEU A 577 1.37 -14.61 14.17
N GLU A 578 1.14 -14.45 15.46
CA GLU A 578 1.81 -15.23 16.52
C GLU A 578 1.59 -16.74 16.36
N THR A 579 0.36 -17.13 15.99
CA THR A 579 0.02 -18.54 15.74
C THR A 579 0.78 -19.09 14.54
N MET A 580 0.84 -18.35 13.43
CA MET A 580 1.57 -18.78 12.24
C MET A 580 3.08 -18.90 12.48
N VAL A 581 3.67 -17.97 13.22
CA VAL A 581 5.09 -18.02 13.60
C VAL A 581 5.39 -19.24 14.47
N ARG A 582 4.54 -19.51 15.47
CA ARG A 582 4.63 -20.70 16.34
C ARG A 582 4.51 -22.01 15.54
N ASP A 583 3.66 -22.03 14.53
CA ASP A 583 3.46 -23.18 13.64
C ASP A 583 4.56 -23.31 12.55
N LYS A 584 5.60 -22.46 12.58
CA LYS A 584 6.70 -22.40 11.60
C LYS A 584 6.23 -22.13 10.16
N LYS A 585 5.08 -21.49 10.01
CA LYS A 585 4.60 -20.93 8.74
C LYS A 585 5.18 -19.54 8.56
N LEU A 586 6.42 -19.46 8.12
CA LEU A 586 7.21 -18.23 8.05
C LEU A 586 7.22 -17.58 6.66
N GLY A 587 6.34 -18.00 5.76
CA GLY A 587 6.27 -17.49 4.39
C GLY A 587 7.21 -18.20 3.43
N VAL A 588 7.78 -17.46 2.49
CA VAL A 588 8.63 -17.98 1.40
C VAL A 588 9.79 -18.83 1.94
N LYS A 589 10.40 -18.40 3.05
CA LYS A 589 11.59 -19.07 3.60
C LYS A 589 11.32 -20.45 4.22
N SER A 590 10.08 -20.73 4.63
CA SER A 590 9.64 -22.05 5.11
C SER A 590 8.84 -22.83 4.06
N GLY A 591 8.59 -22.23 2.89
CA GLY A 591 7.74 -22.78 1.85
C GLY A 591 6.24 -22.66 2.13
N GLU A 592 5.83 -22.03 3.23
CA GLU A 592 4.43 -21.92 3.65
C GLU A 592 4.27 -20.73 4.61
N GLY A 593 3.28 -19.88 4.35
CA GLY A 593 2.85 -18.74 5.17
C GLY A 593 1.35 -18.54 5.04
N PHE A 594 0.91 -17.35 4.66
CA PHE A 594 -0.47 -17.13 4.19
C PHE A 594 -0.73 -17.85 2.87
N TYR A 595 0.31 -17.98 2.05
CA TYR A 595 0.31 -18.75 0.81
C TYR A 595 1.17 -20.01 0.92
N ASN A 596 0.90 -20.97 0.03
CA ASN A 596 1.73 -22.15 -0.13
C ASN A 596 2.76 -21.91 -1.24
N TYR A 597 4.04 -22.10 -0.93
CA TYR A 597 5.18 -21.90 -1.83
C TYR A 597 5.93 -23.20 -2.14
N LYS A 598 5.38 -24.36 -1.75
CA LYS A 598 5.92 -25.68 -2.08
C LYS A 598 5.49 -26.17 -3.46
#